data_AF-A0A8C8W711-F1
#
_entry.id   AF-A0A8C8W711-F1
#
_cell.length_a   1.000
_cell.length_b   1.000
_cell.length_c   1.000
_cell.angle_alpha   90.00
_cell.angle_beta   90.00
_cell.angle_gamma   90.00
#
_symmetry.space_group_name_H-M   'P 1'
#
loop_
_entity.id
_entity.type
_entity.pdbx_description
1 polymer ?
#
loop_
_entity_poly.entity_id
_entity_poly.type
_entity_poly.pdbx_seq_one_letter_code
_entity_poly.pdbx_strand_id
1 'polypeptide(L)'
;MIWKTMACLFHVPLLLLTTLMVAMNLSLNPVLGDTLLGGIEKSSMQEERAPEALEYAVSKYNEYNNDLHLSRVIGVQRVQNQVMCGTKFYFDVILGKTICKKTQANLTNCPLNDQSDQQETKFCSFDMYVVPWQNHMFLTTFSCHKM
;
A
#
# COMPACT_ATOMS: atom_id res chain seq x y z
N MET A 1 -11.16 -63.48 25.78
CA MET A 1 -10.35 -63.01 24.62
C MET A 1 -11.07 -62.01 23.70
N ILE A 2 -12.41 -61.87 23.79
CA ILE A 2 -13.25 -61.11 22.84
C ILE A 2 -13.38 -59.60 23.17
N TRP A 3 -13.16 -59.17 24.42
CA TRP A 3 -13.18 -57.74 24.78
C TRP A 3 -12.02 -56.96 24.12
N LYS A 4 -10.82 -57.55 24.07
CA LYS A 4 -9.62 -56.89 23.49
C LYS A 4 -9.80 -56.51 22.02
N THR A 5 -10.58 -57.28 21.24
CA THR A 5 -10.88 -56.97 19.83
C THR A 5 -11.94 -55.88 19.68
N MET A 6 -12.92 -55.81 20.58
CA MET A 6 -13.96 -54.76 20.56
C MET A 6 -13.40 -53.38 20.93
N ALA A 7 -12.41 -53.30 21.83
CA ALA A 7 -11.75 -52.03 22.17
C ALA A 7 -11.03 -51.42 20.96
N CYS A 8 -10.33 -52.24 20.15
CA CYS A 8 -9.69 -51.77 18.92
C CYS A 8 -10.68 -51.22 17.89
N LEU A 9 -11.86 -51.84 17.75
CA LEU A 9 -12.88 -51.43 16.79
C LEU A 9 -13.50 -50.05 17.10
N PHE A 10 -13.51 -49.63 18.37
CA PHE A 10 -13.97 -48.29 18.77
C PHE A 10 -12.86 -47.24 18.78
N HIS A 11 -11.60 -47.63 19.03
CA HIS A 11 -10.47 -46.68 19.02
C HIS A 11 -10.06 -46.25 17.61
N VAL A 12 -10.17 -47.11 16.60
CA VAL A 12 -9.83 -46.79 15.20
C VAL A 12 -10.68 -45.65 14.60
N PRO A 13 -12.04 -45.68 14.66
CA PRO A 13 -12.86 -44.58 14.14
C PRO A 13 -12.69 -43.28 14.95
N LEU A 14 -12.42 -43.37 16.25
CA LEU A 14 -12.15 -42.20 17.09
C LEU A 14 -10.85 -41.50 16.70
N LEU A 15 -9.79 -42.28 16.39
CA LEU A 15 -8.52 -41.76 15.88
C LEU A 15 -8.64 -41.19 14.45
N LEU A 16 -9.51 -41.75 13.61
CA LEU A 16 -9.78 -41.21 12.27
C LEU A 16 -10.49 -39.85 12.34
N LEU A 17 -11.48 -39.71 13.22
CA LEU A 17 -12.20 -38.45 13.42
C LEU A 17 -11.28 -37.32 13.92
N THR A 18 -10.33 -37.60 14.81
CA THR A 18 -9.41 -36.56 15.30
C THR A 18 -8.45 -36.07 14.21
N THR A 19 -7.94 -36.97 13.36
CA THR A 19 -7.06 -36.58 12.24
C THR A 19 -7.78 -35.71 11.20
N LEU A 20 -9.06 -35.97 10.93
CA LEU A 20 -9.85 -35.18 9.97
C LEU A 20 -10.08 -33.74 10.47
N MET A 21 -10.33 -33.57 11.78
CA MET A 21 -10.52 -32.24 12.39
C MET A 21 -9.21 -31.43 12.39
N VAL A 22 -8.06 -32.08 12.60
CA VAL A 22 -6.76 -31.41 12.54
C VAL A 22 -6.43 -30.97 11.11
N ALA A 23 -6.67 -31.83 10.12
CA ALA A 23 -6.44 -31.50 8.70
C ALA A 23 -7.32 -30.34 8.22
N MET A 24 -8.60 -30.30 8.64
CA MET A 24 -9.54 -29.25 8.27
C MET A 24 -9.18 -27.88 8.89
N ASN A 25 -8.64 -27.85 10.11
CA ASN A 25 -8.09 -26.64 10.73
C ASN A 25 -6.82 -26.14 10.01
N LEU A 26 -5.98 -27.05 9.50
CA LEU A 26 -4.76 -26.69 8.78
C LEU A 26 -5.04 -26.06 7.41
N SER A 27 -6.15 -26.45 6.76
CA SER A 27 -6.60 -25.85 5.49
C SER A 27 -7.35 -24.53 5.63
N LEU A 28 -7.83 -24.18 6.83
CA LEU A 28 -8.58 -22.95 7.10
C LEU A 28 -7.73 -21.82 7.67
N ASN A 29 -6.54 -22.13 8.19
CA ASN A 29 -5.56 -21.13 8.58
C ASN A 29 -4.57 -20.95 7.42
N PRO A 30 -4.61 -19.82 6.67
CA PRO A 30 -3.43 -19.48 5.87
C PRO A 30 -2.24 -19.47 6.84
N VAL A 31 -1.14 -20.12 6.46
CA VAL A 31 0.16 -19.93 7.11
C VAL A 31 0.38 -18.43 7.11
N LEU A 32 0.21 -17.81 8.28
CA LEU A 32 0.51 -16.41 8.50
C LEU A 32 2.01 -16.33 8.29
N GLY A 33 2.46 -15.96 7.09
CA GLY A 33 3.84 -15.57 6.89
C GLY A 33 4.12 -14.48 7.92
N ASP A 34 5.21 -14.61 8.67
CA ASP A 34 5.62 -13.61 9.66
C ASP A 34 5.68 -12.22 9.00
N THR A 35 4.60 -11.44 9.09
CA THR A 35 4.64 -10.00 8.80
C THR A 35 5.48 -9.40 9.92
N LEU A 36 6.75 -9.17 9.63
CA LEU A 36 7.68 -8.58 10.58
C LEU A 36 7.27 -7.13 10.80
N LEU A 37 6.54 -6.88 11.89
CA LEU A 37 6.21 -5.53 12.33
C LEU A 37 7.50 -4.69 12.40
N GLY A 38 7.49 -3.54 11.72
CA GLY A 38 8.64 -2.64 11.65
C GLY A 38 9.63 -2.92 10.51
N GLY A 39 9.46 -3.94 9.68
CA GLY A 39 10.21 -4.09 8.42
C GLY A 39 9.65 -3.23 7.29
N ILE A 40 10.49 -2.80 6.34
CA ILE A 40 10.00 -2.25 5.07
C ILE A 40 9.61 -3.42 4.19
N GLU A 41 8.35 -3.47 3.75
CA GLU A 41 7.81 -4.52 2.90
C GLU A 41 7.35 -3.96 1.54
N LYS A 42 7.38 -4.81 0.51
CA LYS A 42 6.81 -4.47 -0.79
C LYS A 42 5.29 -4.39 -0.66
N SER A 43 4.71 -3.31 -1.15
CA SER A 43 3.28 -3.06 -1.09
C SER A 43 2.76 -2.67 -2.50
N SER A 44 1.54 -2.14 -2.56
CA SER A 44 0.88 -1.76 -3.81
C SER A 44 -0.14 -0.65 -3.57
N MET A 45 -0.69 -0.08 -4.64
CA MET A 45 -1.77 0.92 -4.53
C MET A 45 -3.10 0.32 -4.07
N GLN A 46 -3.23 -1.01 -3.99
CA GLN A 46 -4.40 -1.69 -3.42
C GLN A 46 -4.38 -1.71 -1.88
N GLU A 47 -3.23 -1.41 -1.26
CA GLU A 47 -3.11 -1.32 0.19
C GLU A 47 -4.02 -0.22 0.73
N GLU A 48 -4.67 -0.49 1.87
CA GLU A 48 -5.57 0.47 2.51
C GLU A 48 -4.82 1.79 2.76
N ARG A 49 -5.49 2.91 2.50
CA ARG A 49 -4.96 4.28 2.65
C ARG A 49 -3.82 4.67 1.68
N ALA A 50 -3.20 3.74 0.95
CA ALA A 50 -2.10 4.07 0.03
C ALA A 50 -2.51 5.06 -1.09
N PRO A 51 -3.70 4.91 -1.75
CA PRO A 51 -4.17 5.89 -2.73
C PRO A 51 -4.32 7.30 -2.15
N GLU A 52 -4.98 7.39 -0.99
CA GLU A 52 -5.25 8.66 -0.30
C GLU A 52 -3.95 9.30 0.20
N ALA A 53 -3.00 8.50 0.70
CA ALA A 53 -1.70 8.98 1.13
C ALA A 53 -0.88 9.52 -0.05
N LEU A 54 -0.91 8.87 -1.21
CA LEU A 54 -0.24 9.37 -2.41
C LEU A 54 -0.89 10.66 -2.92
N GLU A 55 -2.23 10.73 -2.94
CA GLU A 55 -2.95 11.95 -3.31
C GLU A 55 -2.58 13.12 -2.39
N TYR A 56 -2.55 12.87 -1.08
CA TYR A 56 -2.12 13.85 -0.09
C TYR A 56 -0.67 14.29 -0.32
N ALA A 57 0.25 13.36 -0.58
CA ALA A 57 1.65 13.65 -0.85
C ALA A 57 1.81 14.59 -2.05
N VAL A 58 1.09 14.32 -3.14
CA VAL A 58 1.12 15.12 -4.37
C VAL A 58 0.47 16.48 -4.15
N SER A 59 -0.60 16.57 -3.36
CA SER A 59 -1.18 17.84 -2.95
C SER A 59 -0.15 18.71 -2.20
N LYS A 60 0.54 18.13 -1.21
CA LYS A 60 1.60 18.84 -0.46
C LYS A 60 2.80 19.20 -1.31
N TYR A 61 3.22 18.33 -2.22
CA TYR A 61 4.22 18.68 -3.24
C TYR A 61 3.79 19.89 -4.06
N ASN A 62 2.55 19.92 -4.54
CA ASN A 62 2.02 21.05 -5.31
C ASN A 62 1.92 22.33 -4.46
N GLU A 63 1.65 22.24 -3.16
CA GLU A 63 1.72 23.41 -2.26
C GLU A 63 3.17 23.93 -2.09
N TYR A 64 4.14 23.03 -1.89
CA TYR A 64 5.51 23.42 -1.51
C TYR A 64 6.45 23.70 -2.68
N ASN A 65 6.26 23.08 -3.83
CA ASN A 65 7.14 23.31 -4.97
C ASN A 65 6.86 24.69 -5.61
N ASN A 66 7.86 25.30 -6.26
CA ASN A 66 7.75 26.65 -6.82
C ASN A 66 7.17 26.74 -8.24
N ASP A 67 6.79 25.62 -8.86
CA ASP A 67 6.19 25.62 -10.19
C ASP A 67 4.84 26.34 -10.20
N LEU A 68 4.58 27.10 -11.27
CA LEU A 68 3.30 27.79 -11.47
C LEU A 68 2.13 26.82 -11.69
N HIS A 69 2.42 25.68 -12.32
CA HIS A 69 1.43 24.68 -12.70
C HIS A 69 1.44 23.50 -11.75
N LEU A 70 0.31 22.81 -11.66
CA LEU A 70 0.19 21.59 -10.89
C LEU A 70 0.88 20.42 -11.60
N SER A 71 1.36 19.49 -10.81
CA SER A 71 1.80 18.17 -11.28
C SER A 71 0.81 17.10 -10.83
N ARG A 72 0.63 16.07 -11.66
CA ARG A 72 -0.17 14.89 -11.33
C ARG A 72 0.62 13.61 -11.52
N VAL A 73 0.23 12.54 -10.83
CA VAL A 73 0.82 11.21 -11.04
C VAL A 73 0.47 10.71 -12.43
N ILE A 74 1.47 10.31 -13.20
CA ILE A 74 1.31 9.64 -14.49
C ILE A 74 1.80 8.18 -14.46
N GLY A 75 2.55 7.80 -13.43
CA GLY A 75 2.93 6.42 -13.18
C GLY A 75 3.42 6.19 -11.75
N VAL A 76 3.15 5.00 -11.22
CA VAL A 76 3.65 4.56 -9.91
C VAL A 76 4.67 3.45 -10.15
N GLN A 77 5.92 3.67 -9.74
CA GLN A 77 7.03 2.75 -9.97
C GLN A 77 7.24 1.79 -8.80
N ARG A 78 7.08 2.31 -7.57
CA ARG A 78 7.25 1.51 -6.34
C ARG A 78 6.28 1.99 -5.27
N VAL A 79 5.70 1.03 -4.56
CA VAL A 79 5.01 1.24 -3.29
C VAL A 79 5.61 0.28 -2.27
N GLN A 80 6.01 0.82 -1.12
CA GLN A 80 6.43 0.05 0.04
C GLN A 80 5.77 0.62 1.28
N ASN A 81 5.62 -0.21 2.30
CA ASN A 81 5.10 0.22 3.59
C ASN A 81 5.93 -0.34 4.74
N GLN A 82 5.75 0.25 5.91
CA GLN A 82 6.34 -0.18 7.16
C GLN A 82 5.35 0.09 8.28
N VAL A 83 4.82 -0.98 8.88
CA VAL A 83 3.82 -0.92 9.94
C VAL A 83 4.50 -0.75 11.30
N MET A 84 4.07 0.26 12.06
CA MET A 84 4.56 0.61 13.40
C MET A 84 3.40 1.18 14.26
N CYS A 85 3.65 2.22 15.08
CA CYS A 85 2.62 3.07 15.70
C CYS A 85 1.96 4.03 14.67
N GLY A 86 1.55 3.46 13.54
CA GLY A 86 1.12 4.13 12.32
C GLY A 86 1.65 3.33 11.12
N THR A 87 1.49 3.86 9.92
CA THR A 87 2.05 3.25 8.71
C THR A 87 2.89 4.27 7.98
N LYS A 88 4.16 3.95 7.73
CA LYS A 88 4.97 4.69 6.77
C LYS A 88 4.78 4.11 5.39
N PHE A 89 4.48 4.95 4.41
CA PHE A 89 4.48 4.59 3.00
C PHE A 89 5.65 5.26 2.30
N TYR A 90 6.25 4.52 1.37
CA TYR A 90 7.29 5.00 0.47
C TYR A 90 6.80 4.85 -0.95
N PHE A 91 6.65 5.98 -1.65
CA PHE A 91 6.20 6.01 -3.03
C PHE A 91 7.31 6.49 -3.94
N ASP A 92 7.61 5.74 -5.00
CA ASP A 92 8.33 6.28 -6.15
C ASP A 92 7.35 6.42 -7.30
N VAL A 93 7.22 7.63 -7.82
CA VAL A 93 6.25 7.97 -8.86
C VAL A 93 6.87 8.85 -9.94
N ILE A 94 6.25 8.82 -11.10
CA ILE A 94 6.48 9.79 -12.16
C ILE A 94 5.36 10.82 -12.09
N LEU A 95 5.76 12.09 -11.94
CA LEU A 95 4.87 13.22 -12.03
C LEU A 95 4.95 13.84 -13.42
N GLY A 96 3.79 14.15 -14.00
CA GLY A 96 3.66 14.94 -15.22
C GLY A 96 3.10 16.32 -14.92
N LYS A 97 3.69 17.34 -15.54
CA LYS A 97 3.18 18.71 -15.47
C LYS A 97 1.83 18.84 -16.18
N THR A 98 0.92 19.56 -15.56
CA THR A 98 -0.40 19.89 -16.11
C THR A 98 -0.42 21.30 -16.68
N ILE A 99 -1.48 21.64 -17.42
CA ILE A 99 -1.73 23.03 -17.86
C ILE A 99 -2.42 23.89 -16.80
N CYS A 100 -2.86 23.29 -15.68
CA CYS A 100 -3.59 24.00 -14.64
C CYS A 100 -2.64 24.80 -13.75
N LYS A 101 -2.99 26.06 -13.50
CA LYS A 101 -2.29 26.91 -12.53
C LYS A 101 -2.79 26.60 -11.11
N LYS A 102 -1.90 26.72 -10.13
CA LYS A 102 -2.24 26.53 -8.71
C LYS A 102 -3.34 27.47 -8.18
N THR A 103 -3.54 28.63 -8.82
CA THR A 103 -4.53 29.64 -8.40
C THR A 103 -5.94 29.39 -8.93
N GLN A 104 -6.16 28.33 -9.71
CA GLN A 104 -7.47 28.04 -10.30
C GLN A 104 -8.40 27.36 -9.27
N ALA A 105 -9.66 27.78 -9.20
CA ALA A 105 -10.61 27.36 -8.15
C ALA A 105 -11.17 25.93 -8.32
N ASN A 106 -11.07 25.35 -9.52
CA ASN A 106 -11.57 24.00 -9.80
C ASN A 106 -10.46 23.18 -10.50
N LEU A 107 -9.89 22.24 -9.74
CA LEU A 107 -8.73 21.43 -10.14
C LEU A 107 -9.09 19.95 -10.34
N THR A 108 -10.38 19.61 -10.31
CA THR A 108 -10.85 18.21 -10.28
C THR A 108 -10.53 17.45 -11.57
N ASN A 109 -10.17 18.14 -12.65
CA ASN A 109 -9.76 17.49 -13.89
C ASN A 109 -8.73 18.35 -14.66
N CYS A 110 -7.46 18.21 -14.31
CA CYS A 110 -6.35 18.96 -14.90
C CYS A 110 -5.57 18.12 -15.91
N PRO A 111 -5.67 18.41 -17.22
CA PRO A 111 -5.00 17.62 -18.25
C PRO A 111 -3.48 17.85 -18.22
N LEU A 112 -2.74 16.86 -18.74
CA LEU A 112 -1.29 17.01 -18.90
C LEU A 112 -0.97 18.07 -19.94
N ASN A 113 0.22 18.64 -19.82
CA ASN A 113 0.77 19.45 -20.90
C ASN A 113 1.28 18.52 -22.01
N ASP A 114 0.46 18.29 -23.03
CA ASP A 114 0.75 17.39 -24.16
C ASP A 114 1.58 18.07 -25.28
N GLN A 115 2.11 19.28 -25.05
CA GLN A 115 3.05 19.87 -26.00
C GLN A 115 4.37 19.09 -25.94
N SER A 116 4.75 18.46 -27.07
CA SER A 116 5.84 17.49 -27.20
C SER A 116 7.19 17.97 -26.64
N ASP A 117 7.41 19.28 -26.63
CA ASP A 117 8.68 19.89 -26.23
C ASP A 117 8.67 20.33 -24.74
N GLN A 118 7.52 20.18 -24.05
CA GLN A 118 7.27 20.63 -22.68
C GLN A 118 6.61 19.56 -21.80
N GLN A 119 6.64 18.29 -22.20
CA GLN A 119 6.22 17.18 -21.35
C GLN A 119 7.27 16.97 -20.24
N GLU A 120 7.34 17.94 -19.34
CA GLU A 120 8.23 17.95 -18.18
C GLU A 120 7.74 16.89 -17.22
N THR A 121 8.43 15.75 -17.24
CA THR A 121 8.24 14.67 -16.29
C THR A 121 9.33 14.71 -15.23
N LYS A 122 8.96 14.29 -14.03
CA LYS A 122 9.87 14.21 -12.89
C LYS A 122 9.69 12.87 -12.21
N PHE A 123 10.79 12.26 -11.83
CA PHE A 123 10.76 11.15 -10.88
C PHE A 123 10.78 11.74 -9.47
N CYS A 124 9.85 11.27 -8.63
CA CYS A 124 9.71 11.74 -7.27
C CYS A 124 9.61 10.57 -6.29
N SER A 125 10.29 10.70 -5.16
CA SER A 125 10.16 9.83 -4.00
C SER A 125 9.45 10.58 -2.88
N PHE A 126 8.42 9.96 -2.29
CA PHE A 126 7.63 10.50 -1.18
C PHE A 126 7.65 9.56 0.01
N ASP A 127 7.93 10.11 1.19
CA ASP A 127 7.82 9.42 2.48
C ASP A 127 6.59 9.97 3.21
N MET A 128 5.57 9.13 3.33
CA MET A 128 4.29 9.47 3.94
C MET A 128 4.15 8.75 5.28
N TYR A 129 3.63 9.43 6.29
CA TYR A 129 3.26 8.81 7.55
C TYR A 129 1.77 8.95 7.81
N VAL A 130 1.09 7.83 8.04
CA VAL A 130 -0.35 7.75 8.28
C VAL A 130 -0.58 7.26 9.71
N VAL A 131 -1.42 7.97 10.46
CA VAL A 131 -1.87 7.59 11.81
C VAL A 131 -3.37 7.30 11.75
N PRO A 132 -3.77 6.03 11.49
CA PRO A 132 -5.16 5.71 11.14
C PRO A 132 -6.18 6.14 12.18
N TRP A 133 -5.91 5.90 13.47
CA TRP A 133 -6.82 6.22 14.57
C TRP A 133 -6.99 7.73 14.85
N GLN A 134 -6.16 8.59 14.26
CA GLN A 134 -6.32 10.04 14.30
C GLN A 134 -6.81 10.62 12.97
N ASN A 135 -6.97 9.76 11.95
CA ASN A 135 -7.23 10.18 10.57
C ASN A 135 -6.23 11.26 10.08
N HIS A 136 -4.97 11.16 10.50
CA HIS A 136 -3.92 12.11 10.13
C HIS A 136 -2.94 11.50 9.13
N MET A 137 -2.48 12.34 8.21
CA MET A 137 -1.43 12.01 7.24
C MET A 137 -0.41 13.14 7.21
N PHE A 138 0.85 12.78 7.09
CA PHE A 138 1.97 13.71 7.05
C PHE A 138 2.87 13.37 5.88
N LEU A 139 3.18 14.36 5.06
CA LEU A 139 4.32 14.26 4.15
C LEU A 139 5.58 14.54 4.97
N THR A 140 6.36 13.50 5.25
CA THR A 140 7.60 13.62 6.03
C THR A 140 8.70 14.22 5.17
N THR A 141 8.94 13.64 3.99
CA THR A 141 9.95 14.13 3.06
C THR A 141 9.54 13.83 1.62
N PHE A 142 10.05 14.64 0.71
CA PHE A 142 10.00 14.34 -0.71
C PHE A 142 11.28 14.77 -1.40
N SER A 143 11.62 14.09 -2.48
CA SER A 143 12.72 14.46 -3.38
C SER A 143 12.28 14.21 -4.81
N CYS A 144 12.59 15.14 -5.70
CA CYS A 144 12.21 15.05 -7.11
C CYS A 144 13.38 15.49 -8.00
N HIS A 145 13.53 14.82 -9.14
CA HIS A 145 14.47 15.21 -10.19
C HIS A 145 13.81 15.10 -11.56
N LYS A 146 14.29 15.92 -12.51
CA LYS A 146 13.87 15.82 -13.91
C LYS A 146 14.32 14.46 -14.47
N MET A 147 13.46 13.84 -15.26
CA MET A 147 13.81 12.64 -16.03
C MET A 147 14.47 13.01 -17.36
#